data_AF-A0A9X3CJL6-F1
#
_entry.id   AF-A0A9X3CJL6-F1
#
_cell.length_a   1.000
_cell.length_b   1.000
_cell.length_c   1.000
_cell.angle_alpha   90.00
_cell.angle_beta   90.00
_cell.angle_gamma   90.00
#
_symmetry.space_group_name_H-M   'P 1'
#
loop_
_entity.id
_entity.type
_entity.pdbx_description
1 polymer ?
#
loop_
_entity_poly.entity_id
_entity_poly.type
_entity_poly.pdbx_seq_one_letter_code
_entity_poly.pdbx_strand_id
1 'polypeptide(L)'
;MKRIRSICLFIFVILPLGVIASEFPYRSEYPDVKTIELSELHATMTEVDIVDVRSKLEFDVLHVKGAKHITLSNKGFENKVKKLSSNSKVVVFYCNGITCRKSYVAAQRAM
;
A
#
# COMPACT_ATOMS: atom_id res chain seq x y z
N MET A 1 -47.76 -52.87 7.51
CA MET A 1 -47.16 -51.88 8.42
C MET A 1 -45.63 -51.97 8.35
N LYS A 2 -44.98 -51.22 7.44
CA LYS A 2 -43.51 -51.16 7.32
C LYS A 2 -43.10 -49.70 7.54
N ARG A 3 -42.43 -49.42 8.66
CA ARG A 3 -42.06 -48.07 9.08
C ARG A 3 -40.97 -47.54 8.16
N ILE A 4 -41.31 -46.47 7.43
CA ILE A 4 -40.41 -45.68 6.59
C ILE A 4 -39.38 -45.01 7.52
N ARG A 5 -38.11 -45.39 7.41
CA ARG A 5 -37.01 -44.64 8.01
C ARG A 5 -36.51 -43.65 6.97
N SER A 6 -37.11 -42.46 6.93
CA SER A 6 -36.58 -41.33 6.17
C SER A 6 -35.27 -40.88 6.81
N ILE A 7 -34.15 -41.38 6.28
CA ILE A 7 -32.82 -40.83 6.56
C ILE A 7 -32.72 -39.56 5.70
N CYS A 8 -33.03 -38.40 6.29
CA CYS A 8 -32.74 -37.11 5.67
C CYS A 8 -31.21 -36.94 5.61
N LEU A 9 -30.63 -37.30 4.46
CA LEU A 9 -29.26 -36.97 4.12
C LEU A 9 -29.18 -35.45 3.91
N PHE A 10 -28.91 -34.71 4.98
CA PHE A 10 -28.58 -33.28 4.90
C PHE A 10 -27.24 -33.16 4.19
N ILE A 11 -27.27 -32.99 2.87
CA ILE A 11 -26.10 -32.56 2.10
C ILE A 11 -25.79 -31.13 2.55
N PHE A 12 -24.76 -30.99 3.39
CA PHE A 12 -24.22 -29.70 3.80
C PHE A 12 -23.57 -29.08 2.56
N VAL A 13 -24.34 -28.29 1.81
CA VAL A 13 -23.81 -27.49 0.70
C VAL A 13 -22.85 -26.48 1.32
N ILE A 14 -21.56 -26.74 1.23
CA ILE A 14 -20.51 -25.79 1.57
C ILE A 14 -20.62 -24.67 0.53
N LEU A 15 -21.38 -23.61 0.84
CA LEU A 15 -21.32 -22.38 0.05
C LEU A 15 -19.89 -21.84 0.19
N PRO A 16 -19.18 -21.60 -0.92
CA PRO A 16 -17.90 -20.91 -0.83
C PRO A 16 -18.22 -19.49 -0.37
N LEU A 17 -17.87 -19.17 0.88
CA LEU A 17 -17.75 -17.80 1.34
C LEU A 17 -16.67 -17.17 0.48
N GLY A 18 -17.09 -16.45 -0.57
CA GLY A 18 -16.19 -15.70 -1.42
C GLY A 18 -15.48 -14.65 -0.59
N VAL A 19 -14.24 -14.93 -0.18
CA VAL A 19 -13.36 -13.94 0.41
C VAL A 19 -13.02 -12.95 -0.70
N ILE A 20 -13.69 -11.81 -0.72
CA ILE A 20 -13.33 -10.70 -1.61
C ILE A 20 -12.04 -10.09 -1.05
N ALA A 21 -10.89 -10.53 -1.57
CA ALA A 21 -9.64 -9.84 -1.33
C ALA A 21 -9.69 -8.49 -2.04
N SER A 22 -9.59 -7.39 -1.29
CA SER A 22 -9.49 -6.06 -1.92
C SER A 22 -8.12 -5.91 -2.58
N GLU A 23 -8.11 -5.33 -3.77
CA GLU A 23 -6.88 -5.08 -4.55
C GLU A 23 -5.88 -4.24 -3.75
N PHE A 24 -6.37 -3.27 -2.98
CA PHE A 24 -5.57 -2.44 -2.09
C PHE A 24 -6.01 -2.63 -0.62
N PRO A 25 -5.43 -3.61 0.10
CA PRO A 25 -5.93 -4.03 1.41
C PRO A 25 -5.91 -2.95 2.50
N TYR A 26 -5.06 -1.93 2.36
CA TYR A 26 -4.89 -0.90 3.39
C TYR A 26 -5.58 0.44 3.09
N ARG A 27 -6.17 0.66 1.90
CA ARG A 27 -6.78 1.98 1.59
C ARG A 27 -7.88 2.36 2.60
N SER A 28 -8.66 1.39 3.07
CA SER A 28 -9.71 1.63 4.08
C SER A 28 -9.16 1.94 5.48
N GLU A 29 -7.93 1.53 5.79
CA GLU A 29 -7.28 1.84 7.08
C GLU A 29 -6.66 3.26 7.10
N TYR A 30 -6.46 3.87 5.93
CA TYR A 30 -5.81 5.17 5.76
C TYR A 30 -6.65 6.12 4.88
N PRO A 31 -7.88 6.48 5.30
CA PRO A 31 -8.81 7.26 4.48
C PRO A 31 -8.29 8.67 4.13
N ASP A 32 -7.44 9.25 4.98
CA ASP A 32 -6.89 10.60 4.78
C ASP A 32 -5.63 10.61 3.88
N VAL A 33 -5.06 9.44 3.57
CA VAL A 33 -3.89 9.33 2.70
C VAL A 33 -4.34 9.39 1.23
N LYS A 34 -4.01 10.51 0.57
CA LYS A 34 -4.21 10.65 -0.87
C LYS A 34 -3.37 9.64 -1.66
N THR A 35 -3.99 9.03 -2.66
CA THR A 35 -3.33 8.11 -3.60
C THR A 35 -3.06 8.82 -4.93
N ILE A 36 -2.04 8.36 -5.64
CA ILE A 36 -1.73 8.78 -7.01
C ILE A 36 -1.67 7.54 -7.91
N GLU A 37 -2.27 7.62 -9.08
CA GLU A 37 -2.23 6.52 -10.05
C GLU A 37 -0.91 6.53 -10.83
N LEU A 38 -0.49 5.36 -11.33
CA LEU A 38 0.82 5.21 -11.97
C LEU A 38 0.99 6.12 -13.20
N SER A 39 -0.05 6.27 -14.02
CA SER A 39 -0.04 7.14 -15.21
C SER A 39 0.13 8.61 -14.84
N GLU A 40 -0.54 9.06 -13.78
CA GLU A 40 -0.43 10.42 -13.25
C GLU A 40 0.97 10.67 -12.70
N LEU A 41 1.49 9.75 -11.86
CA LEU A 41 2.84 9.83 -11.33
C LEU A 41 3.88 9.91 -12.45
N HIS A 42 3.73 9.10 -13.50
CA HIS A 42 4.62 9.11 -14.66
C HIS A 42 4.59 10.46 -15.39
N ALA A 43 3.40 11.08 -15.53
CA ALA A 43 3.25 12.39 -16.17
C ALA A 43 3.88 13.52 -15.35
N THR A 44 3.85 13.43 -14.02
CA THR A 44 4.29 14.51 -13.10
C THR A 44 5.63 14.24 -12.42
N MET A 45 6.44 13.27 -12.89
CA MET A 45 7.66 12.81 -12.21
C MET A 45 8.69 13.92 -11.93
N THR A 46 8.71 14.99 -12.73
CA THR A 46 9.63 16.13 -12.57
C THR A 46 9.13 17.17 -11.57
N GLU A 47 7.83 17.14 -11.27
CA GLU A 47 7.10 18.11 -10.44
C GLU A 47 6.99 17.65 -8.98
N VAL A 48 7.14 16.34 -8.73
CA VAL A 48 7.03 15.72 -7.41
C VAL A 48 8.37 15.22 -6.88
N ASP A 49 8.48 15.09 -5.55
CA ASP A 49 9.57 14.38 -4.90
C ASP A 49 9.15 12.94 -4.60
N ILE A 50 9.75 11.97 -5.30
CA ILE A 50 9.47 10.55 -5.09
C ILE A 50 10.36 10.01 -3.98
N VAL A 51 9.79 9.34 -2.99
CA VAL A 51 10.49 8.76 -1.84
C VAL A 51 10.29 7.24 -1.80
N ASP A 52 11.40 6.51 -1.90
CA ASP A 52 11.44 5.07 -1.67
C ASP A 52 11.66 4.80 -0.17
N VAL A 53 10.70 4.10 0.45
CA VAL A 53 10.74 3.77 1.89
C VAL A 53 11.18 2.32 2.19
N ARG A 54 11.63 1.59 1.17
CA ARG A 54 12.10 0.20 1.27
C ARG A 54 13.50 0.12 1.90
N SER A 55 14.04 -1.08 2.03
CA SER A 55 15.41 -1.27 2.52
C SER A 55 16.43 -0.70 1.54
N LYS A 56 17.65 -0.47 2.03
CA LYS A 56 18.76 0.00 1.20
C LYS A 56 19.11 -0.99 0.09
N LEU A 57 19.08 -2.29 0.37
CA LEU A 57 19.34 -3.32 -0.63
C LEU A 57 18.34 -3.24 -1.79
N GLU A 58 17.04 -3.11 -1.49
CA GLU A 58 16.00 -3.00 -2.52
C GLU A 58 16.17 -1.75 -3.38
N PHE A 59 16.50 -0.62 -2.76
CA PHE A 59 16.78 0.63 -3.46
C PHE A 59 18.01 0.51 -4.36
N ASP A 60 19.11 -0.03 -3.84
CA ASP A 60 20.38 -0.14 -4.56
C ASP A 60 20.28 -1.08 -5.79
N VAL A 61 19.45 -2.13 -5.70
CA VAL A 61 19.22 -3.08 -6.82
C VAL A 61 18.41 -2.44 -7.95
N LEU A 62 17.26 -1.84 -7.63
CA LEU A 62 16.40 -1.17 -8.60
C LEU A 62 15.45 -0.20 -7.89
N HIS A 63 15.39 1.03 -8.39
CA HIS A 63 14.48 2.05 -7.89
C HIS A 63 13.99 2.94 -9.02
N VAL A 64 12.90 3.66 -8.77
CA VAL A 64 12.38 4.69 -9.67
C VAL A 64 13.45 5.78 -9.85
N LYS A 65 13.80 6.11 -11.09
CA LYS A 65 14.83 7.11 -11.42
C LYS A 65 14.52 8.44 -10.72
N GLY A 66 15.50 8.97 -9.98
CA GLY A 66 15.38 10.23 -9.25
C GLY A 66 14.77 10.13 -7.85
N ALA A 67 14.28 8.95 -7.45
CA ALA A 67 13.72 8.75 -6.12
C ALA A 67 14.76 8.98 -5.00
N LYS A 68 14.31 9.55 -3.89
CA LYS A 68 15.09 9.71 -2.66
C LYS A 68 14.87 8.50 -1.78
N HIS A 69 15.95 7.91 -1.28
CA HIS A 69 15.85 6.80 -0.34
C HIS A 69 15.73 7.31 1.10
N ILE A 70 14.55 7.14 1.72
CA ILE A 70 14.30 7.51 3.12
C ILE A 70 13.48 6.40 3.77
N THR A 71 14.15 5.50 4.48
CA THR A 71 13.47 4.39 5.14
C THR A 71 12.60 4.86 6.31
N LEU A 72 11.47 4.20 6.55
CA LEU A 72 10.63 4.45 7.73
C LEU A 72 11.37 4.28 9.07
N SER A 73 12.37 3.40 9.09
CA SER A 73 13.22 3.13 10.25
C SER A 73 14.28 4.21 10.50
N ASN A 74 14.41 5.20 9.61
CA ASN A 74 15.32 6.30 9.79
C ASN A 74 14.86 7.17 10.96
N LYS A 75 15.72 7.35 11.98
CA LYS A 75 15.41 8.19 13.16
C LYS A 75 15.04 9.63 12.82
N GLY A 76 15.46 10.13 11.65
CA GLY A 76 15.14 11.48 11.17
C GLY A 76 14.16 11.49 9.98
N PHE A 77 13.33 10.46 9.83
CA PHE A 77 12.39 10.32 8.70
C PHE A 77 11.57 11.61 8.49
N GLU A 78 10.85 12.05 9.52
CA GLU A 78 9.97 13.24 9.48
C GLU A 78 10.75 14.50 9.09
N ASN A 79 11.92 14.71 9.71
CA ASN A 79 12.76 15.88 9.42
C ASN A 79 13.28 15.88 7.97
N LYS A 80 13.66 14.71 7.45
CA LYS A 80 14.12 14.57 6.06
C LYS A 80 12.99 14.82 5.07
N VAL A 81 11.81 14.28 5.32
CA VAL A 81 10.61 14.50 4.50
C VAL A 81 10.20 15.97 4.53
N LYS A 82 10.17 16.59 5.72
CA LYS A 82 9.86 18.03 5.88
C LYS A 82 10.82 18.93 5.10
N LYS A 83 12.10 18.52 5.00
CA LYS A 83 13.10 19.23 4.19
C LYS A 83 12.90 19.03 2.68
N LEU A 84 12.29 17.94 2.24
CA LEU A 84 11.90 17.77 0.83
C LEU A 84 10.69 18.66 0.51
N SER A 85 9.66 18.60 1.35
CA SER A 85 8.41 19.34 1.14
C SER A 85 8.57 20.87 1.25
N SER A 86 9.65 21.38 1.86
CA SER A 86 9.92 22.82 1.95
C SER A 86 10.10 23.50 0.59
N ASN A 87 10.37 22.73 -0.47
CA ASN A 87 10.44 23.24 -1.84
C ASN A 87 9.05 23.36 -2.50
N SER A 88 7.96 23.21 -1.74
CA SER A 88 6.56 23.24 -2.21
C SER A 88 6.20 22.15 -3.22
N LYS A 89 7.06 21.13 -3.38
CA LYS A 89 6.75 19.95 -4.19
C LYS A 89 5.91 18.95 -3.39
N VAL A 90 5.00 18.28 -4.08
CA VAL A 90 4.28 17.13 -3.52
C VAL A 90 5.28 16.00 -3.28
N VAL A 91 5.22 15.36 -2.11
CA VAL A 91 6.04 14.19 -1.79
C VAL A 91 5.21 12.92 -1.99
N VAL A 92 5.69 12.02 -2.85
CA VAL A 92 5.03 10.75 -3.18
C VAL A 92 5.84 9.59 -2.63
N PHE A 93 5.24 8.73 -1.81
CA PHE A 93 5.90 7.58 -1.21
C PHE A 93 5.54 6.28 -1.94
N TYR A 94 6.53 5.41 -2.15
CA TYR A 94 6.27 4.06 -2.67
C TYR A 94 7.02 2.96 -1.91
N CYS A 95 6.49 1.74 -2.03
CA CYS A 95 7.04 0.51 -1.48
C CYS A 95 6.98 -0.61 -2.56
N ASN A 96 7.08 -1.88 -2.18
CA ASN A 96 7.12 -3.05 -3.07
C ASN A 96 5.82 -3.37 -3.81
N GLY A 97 4.71 -2.73 -3.49
CA GLY A 97 3.43 -2.98 -4.18
C GLY A 97 2.21 -2.70 -3.33
N ILE A 98 1.05 -3.07 -3.88
CA ILE A 98 -0.29 -2.74 -3.38
C ILE A 98 -0.58 -3.34 -2.00
N THR A 99 0.09 -4.45 -1.65
CA THR A 99 0.00 -5.13 -0.36
C THR A 99 1.07 -4.69 0.65
N CYS A 100 1.84 -3.65 0.36
CA CYS A 100 2.79 -3.08 1.30
C CYS A 100 2.16 -1.93 2.10
N ARG A 101 2.15 -2.04 3.44
CA ARG A 101 1.63 -1.00 4.34
C ARG A 101 2.56 0.22 4.48
N LYS A 102 3.87 0.07 4.19
CA LYS A 102 4.90 1.09 4.51
C LYS A 102 4.66 2.45 3.84
N SER A 103 4.20 2.49 2.59
CA SER A 103 3.93 3.75 1.90
C SER A 103 2.79 4.53 2.55
N TYR A 104 1.74 3.85 3.02
CA TYR A 104 0.65 4.48 3.77
C TYR A 104 1.14 5.07 5.10
N VAL A 105 1.92 4.31 5.88
CA VAL A 105 2.52 4.79 7.14
C VAL A 105 3.44 5.99 6.89
N ALA A 106 4.21 5.96 5.81
CA ALA A 106 5.10 7.05 5.43
C ALA A 106 4.34 8.32 5.10
N ALA A 107 3.30 8.22 4.27
CA ALA A 107 2.44 9.34 3.92
C ALA A 107 1.73 9.92 5.16
N GLN A 108 1.18 9.06 6.04
CA GLN A 108 0.54 9.51 7.27
C GLN A 108 1.49 10.22 8.24
N ARG A 109 2.74 9.72 8.39
CA ARG A 109 3.78 10.39 9.22
C ARG A 109 4.29 11.70 8.62
N ALA A 110 4.04 11.94 7.33
CA ALA A 110 4.49 13.12 6.61
C ALA A 110 3.47 14.26 6.59
N MET A 111 2.24 14.01 7.04
CA MET A 111 1.18 15.02 7.24
C MET A 111 1.50 15.88 8.46
#